data_AF-A0A945W5V4-F1
#
_entry.id   AF-A0A945W5V4-F1
#
_cell.length_a   1.000
_cell.length_b   1.000
_cell.length_c   1.000
_cell.angle_alpha   90.00
_cell.angle_beta   90.00
_cell.angle_gamma   90.00
#
_symmetry.space_group_name_H-M   'P 1'
#
loop_
_entity.id
_entity.type
_entity.pdbx_description
1 polymer ?
#
loop_
_entity_poly.entity_id
_entity_poly.type
_entity_poly.pdbx_seq_one_letter_code
_entity_poly.pdbx_strand_id
1 'polypeptide(L)'
;DSDYDKAERQLETYLSSTHTATIGLITDGITTKVIRKKVNPNDFEYIADIPEYGGNAASKFRLVRDLDSIKGTSKKVGLTPLPKKHSNKLFEVHSAIRDIDGLHDDNALDELCKIIYAKIYDERKSTQEKEDYEFRFQAYGKGSSSEIASEIRDLYQEACDYDLKIYSQRIPNYSRSRGVFKEQIGLSDVALARVIEILQDYSIVDAGLDIKSSAFQKVLGRAIRAGMGQYFTPDEIVSIAVEVVRPSPKDLILDPFSGSGHFLSKSLEFVEREYSTSTDDYVMHQFKMFHLHGIEKSPRMVRIAMTDMLIHDDGHSNIRNTDALLTFDNYPDILALPGDDNQEPEIFDIIFTNPPFGSLMREDARKMLGRFTIGGKKKSLPLEALALERCCQFLKKGGKLAIVLPDGNLANSNVQVVRNWLLDNMMLKGVISLPSETFSPYGTTTKTSLCFFQKKTGKKKNDQRDYKTCFYKLDNIGYDATGREKTGSEIPECAEYMSKNIEWDKAE
;
A
#
# COMPACT_ATOMS: atom_id res chain seq x y z
N ASP A 1 8.89 25.57 16.62
CA ASP A 1 9.72 24.44 17.07
C ASP A 1 11.03 24.88 17.76
N SER A 2 11.86 25.77 17.20
CA SER A 2 13.16 26.16 17.82
C SER A 2 13.10 26.74 19.25
N ASP A 3 12.04 27.42 19.66
CA ASP A 3 12.03 28.12 20.97
C ASP A 3 11.41 27.27 22.07
N TYR A 4 10.50 26.37 21.72
CA TYR A 4 9.89 25.40 22.65
C TYR A 4 10.93 24.39 23.14
N ASP A 5 11.74 23.84 22.23
CA ASP A 5 12.81 22.89 22.58
C ASP A 5 13.92 23.51 23.44
N LYS A 6 14.23 24.80 23.22
CA LYS A 6 15.19 25.54 24.05
C LYS A 6 14.64 25.76 25.46
N ALA A 7 13.36 26.11 25.57
CA ALA A 7 12.69 26.28 26.85
C ALA A 7 12.55 24.95 27.61
N GLU A 8 12.35 23.82 26.91
CA GLU A 8 12.36 22.48 27.50
C GLU A 8 13.73 22.13 28.11
N ARG A 9 14.82 22.32 27.36
CA ARG A 9 16.19 22.12 27.89
C ARG A 9 16.53 23.04 29.07
N GLN A 10 16.01 24.26 29.04
CA GLN A 10 16.19 25.21 30.14
C GLN A 10 15.42 24.74 31.39
N LEU A 11 14.20 24.21 31.22
CA LEU A 11 13.41 23.62 32.30
C LEU A 11 14.11 22.41 32.92
N GLU A 12 14.65 21.50 32.11
CA GLU A 12 15.46 20.36 32.58
C GLU A 12 16.65 20.83 33.41
N THR A 13 17.37 21.85 32.96
CA THR A 13 18.52 22.41 33.69
C THR A 13 18.11 22.93 35.08
N TYR A 14 16.98 23.65 35.15
CA TYR A 14 16.46 24.14 36.43
C TYR A 14 16.01 23.02 37.36
N LEU A 15 15.32 22.00 36.82
CA LEU A 15 14.93 20.82 37.60
C LEU A 15 16.15 20.04 38.11
N SER A 16 17.18 19.82 37.28
CA SER A 16 18.42 19.15 37.70
C SER A 16 19.07 19.88 38.87
N SER A 17 19.14 21.22 38.80
CA SER A 17 19.76 22.05 39.83
C SER A 17 18.97 22.16 41.15
N THR A 18 17.68 21.81 41.13
CA THR A 18 16.80 21.96 42.29
C THR A 18 16.60 20.61 42.99
N HIS A 19 16.81 20.56 44.31
CA HIS A 19 16.67 19.31 45.08
C HIS A 19 15.23 18.96 45.48
N THR A 20 14.35 19.96 45.55
CA THR A 20 12.98 19.83 46.03
C THR A 20 11.93 19.76 44.92
N ALA A 21 12.23 20.33 43.74
CA ALA A 21 11.35 20.28 42.59
C ALA A 21 11.54 18.97 41.83
N THR A 22 10.48 18.16 41.78
CA THR A 22 10.48 16.85 41.11
C THR A 22 9.71 16.86 39.80
N ILE A 23 8.91 17.89 39.52
CA ILE A 23 8.09 18.02 38.32
C ILE A 23 8.29 19.41 37.73
N GLY A 24 8.42 19.50 36.41
CA GLY A 24 8.36 20.75 35.66
C GLY A 24 7.37 20.68 34.52
N LEU A 25 6.82 21.84 34.17
CA LEU A 25 5.83 22.00 33.11
C LEU A 25 6.28 23.10 32.16
N ILE A 26 6.13 22.84 30.86
CA ILE A 26 6.31 23.82 29.80
C ILE A 26 5.08 23.83 28.90
N THR A 27 4.64 25.03 28.49
CA THR A 27 3.50 25.20 27.58
C THR A 27 3.71 26.38 26.64
N ASP A 28 3.25 26.26 25.40
CA ASP A 28 3.16 27.36 24.42
C ASP A 28 1.72 27.88 24.27
N GLY A 29 0.81 27.41 25.11
CA GLY A 29 -0.63 27.70 25.06
C GLY A 29 -1.45 26.77 24.16
N ILE A 30 -0.81 25.90 23.37
CA ILE A 30 -1.45 24.86 22.54
C ILE A 30 -0.97 23.48 22.96
N THR A 31 0.32 23.34 23.20
CA THR A 31 1.02 22.12 23.60
C THR A 31 1.53 22.32 25.02
N THR A 32 1.27 21.35 25.90
CA THR A 32 1.80 21.33 27.26
C THR A 32 2.59 20.03 27.44
N LYS A 33 3.82 20.15 27.94
CA LYS A 33 4.68 19.02 28.29
C LYS A 33 4.98 19.06 29.78
N VAL A 34 4.99 17.89 30.40
CA VAL A 34 5.26 17.73 31.82
C VAL A 34 6.35 16.70 31.98
N ILE A 35 7.40 17.05 32.74
CA ILE A 35 8.54 16.18 32.97
C ILE A 35 8.74 15.95 34.46
N ARG A 36 9.01 14.71 34.85
CA ARG A 36 9.37 14.30 36.21
C ARG A 36 10.85 13.95 36.27
N LYS A 37 11.53 14.56 37.23
CA LYS A 37 12.92 14.25 37.59
C LYS A 37 12.96 12.91 38.32
N LYS A 38 13.75 11.96 37.82
CA LYS A 38 13.97 10.66 38.48
C LYS A 38 14.96 10.79 39.64
N VAL A 39 15.21 9.68 40.32
CA VAL A 39 16.18 9.59 41.44
C VAL A 39 17.58 10.05 40.99
N ASN A 40 17.96 9.78 39.74
CA ASN A 40 19.16 10.36 39.14
C ASN A 40 18.86 11.81 38.66
N PRO A 41 19.57 12.84 39.15
CA PRO A 41 19.25 14.24 38.88
C PRO A 41 19.29 14.69 37.42
N ASN A 42 19.90 13.89 36.54
CA ASN A 42 20.04 14.16 35.10
C ASN A 42 19.13 13.26 34.24
N ASP A 43 18.27 12.46 34.86
CA ASP A 43 17.34 11.57 34.16
C ASP A 43 15.91 12.07 34.37
N PHE A 44 15.21 12.25 33.26
CA PHE A 44 13.86 12.78 33.22
C PHE A 44 12.94 11.76 32.55
N GLU A 45 11.69 11.76 32.97
CA GLU A 45 10.61 11.02 32.32
C GLU A 45 9.46 11.97 32.02
N TYR A 46 8.78 11.69 30.93
CA TYR A 46 7.62 12.44 30.53
C TYR A 46 6.39 11.96 31.31
N ILE A 47 5.63 12.91 31.86
CA ILE A 47 4.30 12.67 32.37
C ILE A 47 3.32 13.04 31.26
N ALA A 48 2.56 12.06 30.79
CA ALA A 48 1.62 12.24 29.70
C ALA A 48 0.46 13.20 30.04
N ASP A 49 0.07 13.29 31.33
CA ASP A 49 -1.03 14.16 31.77
C ASP A 49 -0.96 14.54 33.27
N ILE A 50 -1.40 15.75 33.64
CA ILE A 50 -1.53 16.20 35.04
C ILE A 50 -3.01 16.23 35.41
N PRO A 51 -3.44 15.54 36.49
CA PRO A 51 -4.83 15.55 36.92
C PRO A 51 -5.31 16.95 37.35
N GLU A 52 -6.55 17.31 37.01
CA GLU A 52 -7.18 18.55 37.43
C GLU A 52 -7.38 18.63 38.96
N TYR A 53 -7.31 19.86 39.50
CA TYR A 53 -7.52 20.11 40.92
C TYR A 53 -8.94 19.71 41.36
N GLY A 54 -9.03 18.73 42.27
CA GLY A 54 -10.29 18.23 42.80
C GLY A 54 -10.94 17.10 41.98
N GLY A 55 -10.32 16.66 40.89
CA GLY A 55 -10.72 15.46 40.17
C GLY A 55 -10.41 14.19 40.97
N ASN A 56 -11.26 13.17 40.87
CA ASN A 56 -10.83 11.82 41.23
C ASN A 56 -9.77 11.39 40.20
N ALA A 57 -8.68 10.75 40.63
CA ALA A 57 -7.64 10.24 39.71
C ALA A 57 -8.17 9.30 38.60
N ALA A 58 -9.42 8.84 38.73
CA ALA A 58 -10.12 7.98 37.79
C ALA A 58 -11.13 8.70 36.87
N SER A 59 -11.41 10.00 37.06
CA SER A 59 -12.46 10.70 36.29
C SER A 59 -11.87 11.60 35.22
N LYS A 60 -11.70 10.98 34.04
CA LYS A 60 -11.65 11.54 32.66
C LYS A 60 -10.33 12.17 32.19
N PHE A 61 -9.60 11.40 31.37
CA PHE A 61 -9.21 11.72 29.99
C PHE A 61 -9.01 10.43 29.16
N ARG A 62 -9.78 9.37 29.40
CA ARG A 62 -9.74 8.20 28.50
C ARG A 62 -10.47 8.57 27.21
N LEU A 63 -9.83 8.36 26.08
CA LEU A 63 -10.52 8.31 24.80
C LEU A 63 -11.52 7.16 24.86
N VAL A 64 -12.78 7.52 24.82
CA VAL A 64 -13.90 6.60 24.75
C VAL A 64 -14.72 6.92 23.51
N ARG A 65 -15.41 5.92 22.99
CA ARG A 65 -16.38 6.10 21.92
C ARG A 65 -17.58 6.92 22.42
N ASP A 66 -17.62 8.19 22.05
CA ASP A 66 -18.69 9.14 22.36
C ASP A 66 -19.53 9.42 21.10
N LEU A 67 -20.80 8.97 21.10
CA LEU A 67 -21.73 9.19 19.99
C LEU A 67 -22.47 10.53 20.07
N ASP A 68 -22.56 11.16 21.25
CA ASP A 68 -23.28 12.41 21.50
C ASP A 68 -22.52 13.63 20.96
N SER A 69 -21.18 13.56 20.92
CA SER A 69 -20.33 14.59 20.32
C SER A 69 -20.48 14.72 18.79
N ILE A 70 -21.15 13.77 18.13
CA ILE A 70 -21.32 13.70 16.67
C ILE A 70 -22.82 13.61 16.33
N LYS A 71 -23.39 14.67 15.73
CA LYS A 71 -24.71 14.56 15.09
C LYS A 71 -24.63 13.64 13.86
N GLY A 72 -24.85 12.33 14.02
CA GLY A 72 -24.88 11.37 12.92
C GLY A 72 -24.77 9.90 13.31
N THR A 73 -25.05 9.03 12.33
CA THR A 73 -25.15 7.56 12.35
C THR A 73 -24.20 6.79 13.28
N SER A 74 -24.69 5.68 13.86
CA SER A 74 -24.04 4.73 14.78
C SER A 74 -22.78 4.00 14.30
N LYS A 75 -22.19 4.40 13.16
CA LYS A 75 -21.01 3.76 12.54
C LYS A 75 -19.67 4.49 12.76
N LYS A 76 -19.69 5.70 13.31
CA LYS A 76 -18.47 6.50 13.55
C LYS A 76 -17.74 6.09 14.83
N VAL A 77 -16.45 6.38 14.85
CA VAL A 77 -15.50 6.02 15.92
C VAL A 77 -15.59 7.00 17.10
N GLY A 78 -15.84 8.29 16.85
CA GLY A 78 -15.92 9.31 17.92
C GLY A 78 -14.63 10.14 18.11
N LEU A 79 -13.54 9.76 17.43
CA LEU A 79 -12.28 10.54 17.40
C LEU A 79 -12.33 11.63 16.31
N THR A 80 -11.36 12.56 16.34
CA THR A 80 -11.27 13.61 15.31
C THR A 80 -10.81 13.00 13.99
N PRO A 81 -11.60 13.02 12.89
CA PRO A 81 -11.13 12.49 11.61
C PRO A 81 -9.86 13.20 11.18
N LEU A 82 -8.84 12.48 10.69
CA LEU A 82 -7.58 13.08 10.27
C LEU A 82 -7.81 14.21 9.24
N PRO A 83 -7.59 15.49 9.58
CA PRO A 83 -7.87 16.60 8.67
C PRO A 83 -6.77 16.79 7.61
N LYS A 84 -7.09 17.41 6.47
CA LYS A 84 -6.10 17.73 5.41
C LYS A 84 -4.90 18.53 5.91
N LYS A 85 -5.11 19.46 6.86
CA LYS A 85 -4.05 20.24 7.54
C LYS A 85 -3.12 19.38 8.41
N HIS A 86 -3.55 18.20 8.83
CA HIS A 86 -2.79 17.22 9.60
C HIS A 86 -2.45 15.97 8.78
N SER A 87 -2.55 16.02 7.44
CA SER A 87 -2.09 14.92 6.57
C SER A 87 -0.60 14.59 6.74
N ASN A 88 0.15 15.47 7.41
CA ASN A 88 1.55 15.25 7.77
C ASN A 88 1.73 14.44 9.06
N LYS A 89 0.67 14.06 9.80
CA LYS A 89 0.80 13.30 11.05
C LYS A 89 1.50 11.96 10.87
N LEU A 90 1.20 11.22 9.79
CA LEU A 90 1.93 9.97 9.49
C LEU A 90 3.42 10.23 9.22
N PHE A 91 3.75 11.39 8.64
CA PHE A 91 5.13 11.82 8.43
C PHE A 91 5.82 12.27 9.73
N GLU A 92 5.09 12.93 10.64
CA GLU A 92 5.57 13.25 11.99
C GLU A 92 5.87 11.98 12.78
N VAL A 93 4.98 10.98 12.73
CA VAL A 93 5.19 9.66 13.34
C VAL A 93 6.42 8.97 12.75
N HIS A 94 6.51 8.91 11.42
CA HIS A 94 7.68 8.34 10.74
C HIS A 94 8.97 9.05 11.14
N SER A 95 8.94 10.38 11.26
CA SER A 95 10.11 11.16 11.70
C SER A 95 10.45 10.88 13.17
N ALA A 96 9.46 10.84 14.07
CA ALA A 96 9.67 10.54 15.48
C ALA A 96 10.30 9.15 15.71
N ILE A 97 9.87 8.13 14.94
CA ILE A 97 10.47 6.79 14.98
C ILE A 97 11.97 6.86 14.63
N ARG A 98 12.32 7.57 13.54
CA ARG A 98 13.72 7.70 13.12
C ARG A 98 14.56 8.49 14.10
N ASP A 99 14.00 9.56 14.65
CA ASP A 99 14.75 10.48 15.51
C ASP A 99 15.01 9.89 16.89
N ILE A 100 14.08 9.10 17.44
CA ILE A 100 14.21 8.47 18.76
C ILE A 100 14.99 7.15 18.69
N ASP A 101 14.63 6.25 17.77
CA ASP A 101 15.22 4.90 17.69
C ASP A 101 16.35 4.81 16.65
N GLY A 102 16.64 5.87 15.90
CA GLY A 102 17.73 5.91 14.92
C GLY A 102 17.48 5.02 13.69
N LEU A 103 16.23 4.64 13.43
CA LEU A 103 15.90 3.72 12.32
C LEU A 103 16.11 4.38 10.95
N HIS A 104 16.54 3.58 9.97
CA HIS A 104 16.52 3.97 8.57
C HIS A 104 15.07 4.18 8.06
N ASP A 105 14.89 5.03 7.04
CA ASP A 105 13.57 5.44 6.54
C ASP A 105 12.66 4.25 6.15
N ASP A 106 13.24 3.16 5.68
CA ASP A 106 12.56 1.93 5.28
C ASP A 106 12.12 1.06 6.47
N ASN A 107 12.95 0.94 7.50
CA ASN A 107 12.61 0.27 8.76
C ASN A 107 11.57 1.05 9.56
N ALA A 108 11.68 2.39 9.58
CA ALA A 108 10.69 3.25 10.23
C ALA A 108 9.32 3.17 9.54
N LEU A 109 9.29 3.00 8.21
CA LEU A 109 8.05 2.76 7.47
C LEU A 109 7.44 1.39 7.84
N ASP A 110 8.26 0.36 8.03
CA ASP A 110 7.80 -0.97 8.46
C ASP A 110 7.09 -0.91 9.83
N GLU A 111 7.70 -0.23 10.80
CA GLU A 111 7.11 -0.02 12.13
C GLU A 111 5.85 0.85 12.08
N LEU A 112 5.85 1.91 11.25
CA LEU A 112 4.64 2.71 11.02
C LEU A 112 3.48 1.87 10.49
N CYS A 113 3.73 0.93 9.57
CA CYS A 113 2.69 0.03 9.05
C CYS A 113 2.07 -0.83 10.16
N LYS A 114 2.89 -1.35 11.09
CA LYS A 114 2.41 -2.14 12.25
C LYS A 114 1.55 -1.29 13.19
N ILE A 115 1.92 -0.03 13.41
CA ILE A 115 1.17 0.91 14.24
C ILE A 115 -0.17 1.29 13.61
N ILE A 116 -0.19 1.62 12.30
CA ILE A 116 -1.42 1.92 11.56
C ILE A 116 -2.36 0.71 11.64
N TYR A 117 -1.82 -0.50 11.48
CA TYR A 117 -2.58 -1.73 11.56
C TYR A 117 -3.24 -1.93 12.94
N ALA A 118 -2.50 -1.78 14.03
CA ALA A 118 -3.04 -1.83 15.40
C ALA A 118 -4.11 -0.77 15.65
N LYS A 119 -3.90 0.45 15.16
CA LYS A 119 -4.85 1.56 15.29
C LYS A 119 -6.16 1.30 14.56
N ILE A 120 -6.10 0.87 13.30
CA ILE A 120 -7.30 0.56 12.51
C ILE A 120 -8.08 -0.60 13.14
N TYR A 121 -7.38 -1.59 13.70
CA TYR A 121 -8.02 -2.68 14.43
C TYR A 121 -8.82 -2.17 15.64
N ASP A 122 -8.22 -1.35 16.50
CA ASP A 122 -8.87 -0.76 17.68
C ASP A 122 -10.06 0.13 17.30
N GLU A 123 -9.89 0.98 16.28
CA GLU A 123 -10.96 1.84 15.76
C GLU A 123 -12.13 1.01 15.22
N ARG A 124 -11.88 -0.03 14.42
CA ARG A 124 -12.95 -0.89 13.89
C ARG A 124 -13.64 -1.69 15.00
N LYS A 125 -12.89 -2.19 15.99
CA LYS A 125 -13.45 -2.88 17.15
C LYS A 125 -14.40 -1.96 17.93
N SER A 126 -14.01 -0.70 18.13
CA SER A 126 -14.87 0.28 18.80
C SER A 126 -16.23 0.44 18.11
N THR A 127 -16.29 0.37 16.78
CA THR A 127 -17.56 0.52 16.04
C THR A 127 -18.54 -0.63 16.27
N GLN A 128 -18.03 -1.80 16.66
CA GLN A 128 -18.80 -3.02 16.94
C GLN A 128 -19.22 -3.15 18.41
N GLU A 129 -18.59 -2.37 19.30
CA GLU A 129 -18.83 -2.36 20.74
C GLU A 129 -19.86 -1.30 21.15
N LYS A 130 -20.23 -1.31 22.43
CA LYS A 130 -21.18 -0.35 23.02
C LYS A 130 -20.60 1.06 23.08
N GLU A 131 -21.49 2.04 23.26
CA GLU A 131 -21.15 3.38 23.72
C GLU A 131 -20.28 3.29 25.00
N ASP A 132 -19.32 4.19 25.17
CA ASP A 132 -18.28 4.17 26.20
C ASP A 132 -17.15 3.14 26.03
N TYR A 133 -17.01 2.51 24.84
CA TYR A 133 -15.83 1.68 24.55
C TYR A 133 -14.54 2.50 24.73
N GLU A 134 -13.68 2.06 25.65
CA GLU A 134 -12.37 2.66 25.90
C GLU A 134 -11.37 2.17 24.84
N PHE A 135 -10.85 3.12 24.05
CA PHE A 135 -9.82 2.81 23.05
C PHE A 135 -8.59 2.22 23.73
N ARG A 136 -8.01 1.17 23.18
CA ARG A 136 -6.71 0.66 23.69
C ARG A 136 -5.54 1.44 23.11
N PHE A 137 -5.73 2.04 21.92
CA PHE A 137 -4.75 2.89 21.26
C PHE A 137 -4.73 4.30 21.89
N GLN A 138 -4.24 4.41 23.12
CA GLN A 138 -4.10 5.72 23.80
C GLN A 138 -3.00 5.70 24.87
N ALA A 139 -2.40 6.86 25.10
CA ALA A 139 -1.48 7.10 26.22
C ALA A 139 -2.21 7.49 27.51
N TYR A 140 -3.46 7.96 27.41
CA TYR A 140 -4.19 8.45 28.56
C TYR A 140 -4.50 7.35 29.59
N GLY A 141 -4.43 7.72 30.86
CA GLY A 141 -4.66 6.80 31.97
C GLY A 141 -3.53 5.78 32.21
N LYS A 142 -2.38 5.93 31.52
CA LYS A 142 -1.18 5.11 31.70
C LYS A 142 -0.11 5.88 32.46
N GLY A 143 0.57 5.21 33.40
CA GLY A 143 1.53 5.81 34.32
C GLY A 143 2.98 5.84 33.85
N SER A 144 3.30 5.19 32.73
CA SER A 144 4.66 5.17 32.16
C SER A 144 4.67 4.81 30.66
N SER A 145 5.76 5.15 29.96
CA SER A 145 5.97 4.74 28.57
C SER A 145 5.98 3.23 28.39
N SER A 146 6.51 2.47 29.36
CA SER A 146 6.51 1.01 29.33
C SER A 146 5.10 0.41 29.45
N GLU A 147 4.21 1.05 30.23
CA GLU A 147 2.82 0.62 30.33
C GLU A 147 2.07 0.84 29.00
N ILE A 148 2.26 2.01 28.37
CA ILE A 148 1.72 2.31 27.04
C ILE A 148 2.24 1.29 26.03
N ALA A 149 3.55 1.06 26.01
CA ALA A 149 4.18 0.17 25.05
C ALA A 149 3.73 -1.29 25.22
N SER A 150 3.53 -1.77 26.45
CA SER A 150 2.97 -3.10 26.72
C SER A 150 1.58 -3.24 26.13
N GLU A 151 0.69 -2.30 26.41
CA GLU A 151 -0.70 -2.34 25.94
C GLU A 151 -0.82 -2.30 24.42
N ILE A 152 0.00 -1.48 23.76
CA ILE A 152 0.00 -1.40 22.30
C ILE A 152 0.56 -2.67 21.65
N ARG A 153 1.60 -3.28 22.24
CA ARG A 153 2.10 -4.57 21.76
C ARG A 153 1.06 -5.68 21.93
N ASP A 154 0.34 -5.68 23.04
CA ASP A 154 -0.77 -6.61 23.27
C ASP A 154 -1.94 -6.39 22.30
N LEU A 155 -2.30 -5.12 22.04
CA LEU A 155 -3.30 -4.74 21.04
C LEU A 155 -2.89 -5.19 19.63
N TYR A 156 -1.63 -4.98 19.25
CA TYR A 156 -1.11 -5.41 17.96
C TYR A 156 -1.11 -6.94 17.83
N GLN A 157 -0.71 -7.66 18.87
CA GLN A 157 -0.77 -9.11 18.90
C GLN A 157 -2.21 -9.62 18.74
N GLU A 158 -3.18 -9.01 19.44
CA GLU A 158 -4.61 -9.34 19.29
C GLU A 158 -5.09 -9.11 17.85
N ALA A 159 -4.70 -7.99 17.23
CA ALA A 159 -5.02 -7.68 15.84
C ALA A 159 -4.49 -8.76 14.87
N CYS A 160 -3.22 -9.14 15.04
CA CYS A 160 -2.58 -10.18 14.23
C CYS A 160 -3.26 -11.54 14.39
N ASP A 161 -3.60 -11.94 15.61
CA ASP A 161 -4.27 -13.21 15.89
C ASP A 161 -5.70 -13.24 15.35
N TYR A 162 -6.43 -12.14 15.47
CA TYR A 162 -7.76 -11.98 14.90
C TYR A 162 -7.74 -12.18 13.38
N ASP A 163 -6.86 -11.46 12.68
CA ASP A 163 -6.74 -11.55 11.23
C ASP A 163 -6.33 -12.96 10.79
N LEU A 164 -5.33 -13.57 11.44
CA LEU A 164 -4.90 -14.94 11.16
C LEU A 164 -6.05 -15.94 11.32
N LYS A 165 -6.88 -15.77 12.37
CA LYS A 165 -8.05 -16.62 12.61
C LYS A 165 -9.09 -16.47 11.50
N ILE A 166 -9.50 -15.25 11.15
CA ILE A 166 -10.48 -14.99 10.10
C ILE A 166 -9.98 -15.50 8.74
N TYR A 167 -8.70 -15.29 8.42
CA TYR A 167 -8.16 -15.71 7.13
C TYR A 167 -7.98 -17.22 7.00
N SER A 168 -7.58 -17.90 8.08
CA SER A 168 -7.43 -19.35 8.09
C SER A 168 -8.73 -20.10 7.74
N GLN A 169 -9.89 -19.47 7.99
CA GLN A 169 -11.19 -19.99 7.60
C GLN A 169 -11.47 -19.89 6.11
N ARG A 170 -10.85 -18.94 5.39
CA ARG A 170 -11.08 -18.71 3.96
C ARG A 170 -10.13 -19.50 3.08
N ILE A 171 -8.84 -19.44 3.38
CA ILE A 171 -7.81 -20.21 2.66
C ILE A 171 -7.09 -21.07 3.70
N PRO A 172 -7.55 -22.31 3.92
CA PRO A 172 -6.93 -23.22 4.87
C PRO A 172 -5.42 -23.33 4.63
N ASN A 173 -4.64 -23.21 5.70
CA ASN A 173 -3.17 -23.32 5.71
C ASN A 173 -2.39 -22.20 4.99
N TYR A 174 -3.02 -21.15 4.46
CA TYR A 174 -2.32 -20.04 3.81
C TYR A 174 -1.94 -18.93 4.79
N SER A 175 -0.76 -19.07 5.41
CA SER A 175 -0.26 -18.13 6.43
C SER A 175 0.83 -17.18 5.94
N ARG A 176 1.28 -17.29 4.68
CA ARG A 176 2.45 -16.52 4.18
C ARG A 176 2.20 -15.01 4.14
N SER A 177 1.06 -14.56 3.60
CA SER A 177 0.78 -13.13 3.48
C SER A 177 0.49 -12.45 4.79
N ARG A 178 -0.42 -13.01 5.60
CA ARG A 178 -0.74 -12.47 6.92
C ARG A 178 0.41 -12.66 7.91
N GLY A 179 1.30 -13.61 7.61
CA GLY A 179 2.55 -13.85 8.31
C GLY A 179 3.50 -12.65 8.34
N VAL A 180 3.35 -11.68 7.43
CA VAL A 180 4.22 -10.49 7.44
C VAL A 180 4.06 -9.73 8.75
N PHE A 181 2.83 -9.57 9.28
CA PHE A 181 2.55 -8.90 10.56
C PHE A 181 2.82 -9.75 11.81
N LYS A 182 3.35 -10.97 11.69
CA LYS A 182 3.71 -11.77 12.88
C LYS A 182 4.87 -11.17 13.68
N GLU A 183 5.73 -10.40 13.02
CA GLU A 183 6.81 -9.69 13.71
C GLU A 183 6.23 -8.60 14.60
N GLN A 184 6.65 -8.61 15.87
CA GLN A 184 6.27 -7.62 16.87
C GLN A 184 6.73 -6.21 16.47
N ILE A 185 6.13 -5.22 17.12
CA ILE A 185 6.58 -3.83 17.07
C ILE A 185 7.98 -3.78 17.72
N GLY A 186 8.97 -3.38 16.92
CA GLY A 186 10.38 -3.34 17.29
C GLY A 186 10.83 -2.01 17.93
N LEU A 187 9.90 -1.07 18.11
CA LEU A 187 10.18 0.23 18.71
C LEU A 187 10.49 0.16 20.20
N SER A 188 11.36 1.07 20.66
CA SER A 188 11.56 1.31 22.09
C SER A 188 10.28 1.81 22.75
N ASP A 189 10.14 1.60 24.07
CA ASP A 189 8.97 2.06 24.81
C ASP A 189 8.76 3.57 24.70
N VAL A 190 9.86 4.34 24.64
CA VAL A 190 9.84 5.80 24.49
C VAL A 190 9.36 6.20 23.11
N ALA A 191 9.91 5.59 22.05
CA ALA A 191 9.48 5.85 20.68
C ALA A 191 8.01 5.48 20.49
N LEU A 192 7.59 4.31 20.97
CA LEU A 192 6.21 3.85 20.84
C LEU A 192 5.25 4.79 21.56
N ALA A 193 5.52 5.14 22.82
CA ALA A 193 4.69 6.11 23.56
C ALA A 193 4.55 7.44 22.80
N ARG A 194 5.67 7.98 22.28
CA ARG A 194 5.64 9.22 21.49
C ARG A 194 4.78 9.11 20.24
N VAL A 195 4.83 7.98 19.55
CA VAL A 195 4.01 7.74 18.36
C VAL A 195 2.52 7.71 18.71
N ILE A 196 2.15 7.06 19.83
CA ILE A 196 0.76 6.99 20.27
C ILE A 196 0.22 8.39 20.58
N GLU A 197 0.97 9.23 21.29
CA GLU A 197 0.59 10.62 21.58
C GLU A 197 0.26 11.43 20.31
N ILE A 198 1.00 11.20 19.22
CA ILE A 198 0.78 11.93 17.96
C ILE A 198 -0.52 11.49 17.27
N LEU A 199 -0.92 10.22 17.40
CA LEU A 199 -1.99 9.60 16.62
C LEU A 199 -3.29 9.35 17.39
N GLN A 200 -3.26 9.29 18.73
CA GLN A 200 -4.38 8.80 19.54
C GLN A 200 -5.69 9.58 19.31
N ASP A 201 -5.62 10.90 19.14
CA ASP A 201 -6.81 11.76 18.99
C ASP A 201 -7.45 11.72 17.60
N TYR A 202 -6.75 11.13 16.62
CA TYR A 202 -7.17 11.14 15.23
C TYR A 202 -7.78 9.80 14.83
N SER A 203 -8.90 9.79 14.11
CA SER A 203 -9.39 8.58 13.44
C SER A 203 -8.78 8.45 12.04
N ILE A 204 -8.25 7.26 11.74
CA ILE A 204 -7.87 6.88 10.37
C ILE A 204 -9.09 6.33 9.61
N VAL A 205 -9.97 5.57 10.28
CA VAL A 205 -11.15 4.96 9.66
C VAL A 205 -12.16 6.01 9.18
N ASP A 206 -12.44 7.02 10.01
CA ASP A 206 -13.40 8.09 9.68
C ASP A 206 -12.81 9.19 8.78
N ALA A 207 -11.50 9.17 8.51
CA ALA A 207 -10.85 10.14 7.63
C ALA A 207 -11.28 9.94 6.16
N GLY A 208 -11.43 11.04 5.43
CA GLY A 208 -11.68 11.01 3.99
C GLY A 208 -10.59 10.23 3.26
N LEU A 209 -10.99 9.39 2.28
CA LEU A 209 -10.09 8.52 1.53
C LEU A 209 -8.90 9.27 0.92
N ASP A 210 -9.18 10.44 0.34
CA ASP A 210 -8.19 11.36 -0.22
C ASP A 210 -7.14 11.80 0.80
N ILE A 211 -7.56 12.07 2.04
CA ILE A 211 -6.67 12.52 3.11
C ILE A 211 -5.78 11.38 3.60
N LYS A 212 -6.37 10.22 3.92
CA LYS A 212 -5.61 9.08 4.47
C LYS A 212 -4.66 8.46 3.43
N SER A 213 -5.10 8.34 2.17
CA SER A 213 -4.25 7.90 1.07
C SER A 213 -3.09 8.86 0.83
N SER A 214 -3.37 10.17 0.70
CA SER A 214 -2.31 11.18 0.52
C SER A 214 -1.31 11.22 1.68
N ALA A 215 -1.77 11.09 2.92
CA ALA A 215 -0.90 11.05 4.10
C ALA A 215 0.08 9.89 4.05
N PHE A 216 -0.38 8.68 3.70
CA PHE A 216 0.48 7.49 3.61
C PHE A 216 1.45 7.58 2.43
N GLN A 217 0.98 8.04 1.27
CA GLN A 217 1.80 8.19 0.06
C GLN A 217 2.96 9.17 0.24
N LYS A 218 2.77 10.24 1.03
CA LYS A 218 3.87 11.16 1.38
C LYS A 218 5.01 10.46 2.13
N VAL A 219 4.69 9.58 3.07
CA VAL A 219 5.69 8.84 3.84
C VAL A 219 6.36 7.80 2.95
N LEU A 220 5.56 7.04 2.20
CA LEU A 220 6.04 6.02 1.27
C LEU A 220 6.99 6.64 0.23
N GLY A 221 6.61 7.74 -0.42
CA GLY A 221 7.45 8.42 -1.40
C GLY A 221 8.81 8.87 -0.85
N ARG A 222 8.87 9.29 0.42
CA ARG A 222 10.14 9.62 1.09
C ARG A 222 11.00 8.39 1.31
N ALA A 223 10.43 7.32 1.86
CA ALA A 223 11.15 6.08 2.13
C ALA A 223 11.68 5.45 0.83
N ILE A 224 10.93 5.56 -0.27
CA ILE A 224 11.37 5.08 -1.59
C ILE A 224 12.60 5.84 -2.07
N ARG A 225 12.56 7.19 -2.03
CA ARG A 225 13.70 8.04 -2.43
C ARG A 225 14.94 7.83 -1.55
N ALA A 226 14.76 7.41 -0.30
CA ALA A 226 15.86 7.11 0.62
C ALA A 226 16.63 5.82 0.28
N GLY A 227 16.20 5.06 -0.74
CA GLY A 227 17.02 3.97 -1.30
C GLY A 227 16.54 2.56 -0.93
N MET A 228 15.22 2.30 -0.96
CA MET A 228 14.68 0.93 -0.79
C MET A 228 15.08 -0.07 -1.89
N GLY A 229 15.87 0.33 -2.89
CA GLY A 229 16.44 -0.57 -3.90
C GLY A 229 15.41 -1.22 -4.83
N GLN A 230 14.18 -0.69 -4.87
CA GLN A 230 13.08 -1.20 -5.68
C GLN A 230 12.45 -0.05 -6.47
N TYR A 231 12.14 -0.30 -7.74
CA TYR A 231 11.54 0.68 -8.65
C TYR A 231 10.03 0.66 -8.48
N PHE A 232 9.47 1.77 -8.02
CA PHE A 232 8.02 1.93 -7.88
C PHE A 232 7.43 2.51 -9.15
N THR A 233 6.18 2.15 -9.43
CA THR A 233 5.41 2.76 -10.52
C THR A 233 4.86 4.11 -10.04
N PRO A 234 5.14 5.22 -10.75
CA PRO A 234 4.56 6.53 -10.41
C PRO A 234 3.03 6.50 -10.49
N ASP A 235 2.38 7.27 -9.61
CA ASP A 235 0.91 7.33 -9.54
C ASP A 235 0.28 7.79 -10.87
N GLU A 236 0.98 8.65 -11.60
CA GLU A 236 0.57 9.14 -12.91
C GLU A 236 0.44 8.01 -13.94
N ILE A 237 1.39 7.05 -13.92
CA ILE A 237 1.39 5.90 -14.84
C ILE A 237 0.33 4.89 -14.42
N VAL A 238 0.18 4.66 -13.12
CA VAL A 238 -0.88 3.81 -12.57
C VAL A 238 -2.25 4.37 -12.95
N SER A 239 -2.45 5.68 -12.80
CA SER A 239 -3.68 6.39 -13.16
C SER A 239 -4.02 6.22 -14.63
N ILE A 240 -3.07 6.46 -15.56
CA ILE A 240 -3.33 6.24 -16.99
C ILE A 240 -3.75 4.81 -17.27
N ALA A 241 -3.05 3.82 -16.69
CA ALA A 241 -3.36 2.42 -16.93
C ALA A 241 -4.81 2.09 -16.54
N VAL A 242 -5.23 2.49 -15.34
CA VAL A 242 -6.57 2.24 -14.80
C VAL A 242 -7.63 3.00 -15.61
N GLU A 243 -7.39 4.27 -15.94
CA GLU A 243 -8.32 5.10 -16.72
C GLU A 243 -8.54 4.57 -18.15
N VAL A 244 -7.52 3.95 -18.76
CA VAL A 244 -7.61 3.38 -20.12
C VAL A 244 -8.30 2.01 -20.12
N VAL A 245 -8.01 1.17 -19.12
CA VAL A 245 -8.60 -0.17 -19.03
C VAL A 245 -10.04 -0.13 -18.52
N ARG A 246 -10.35 0.83 -17.63
CA ARG A 246 -11.65 1.09 -16.99
C ARG A 246 -12.24 -0.15 -16.31
N PRO A 247 -11.67 -0.58 -15.16
CA PRO A 247 -12.21 -1.72 -14.42
C PRO A 247 -13.64 -1.45 -13.92
N SER A 248 -14.45 -2.49 -13.83
CA SER A 248 -15.81 -2.47 -13.29
C SER A 248 -15.90 -3.29 -11.99
N PRO A 249 -16.96 -3.12 -11.19
CA PRO A 249 -17.17 -3.91 -9.96
C PRO A 249 -17.23 -5.43 -10.16
N LYS A 250 -17.41 -5.90 -11.40
CA LYS A 250 -17.51 -7.33 -11.74
C LYS A 250 -16.18 -7.94 -12.15
N ASP A 251 -15.18 -7.12 -12.46
CA ASP A 251 -13.90 -7.60 -12.97
C ASP A 251 -13.03 -8.14 -11.84
N LEU A 252 -12.46 -9.33 -12.03
CA LEU A 252 -11.42 -9.89 -11.17
C LEU A 252 -10.05 -9.35 -11.61
N ILE A 253 -9.39 -8.60 -10.73
CA ILE A 253 -8.16 -7.87 -11.00
C ILE A 253 -6.97 -8.53 -10.29
N LEU A 254 -5.86 -8.69 -11.00
CA LEU A 254 -4.60 -9.16 -10.44
C LEU A 254 -3.44 -8.20 -10.76
N ASP A 255 -2.58 -7.96 -9.78
CA ASP A 255 -1.19 -7.55 -10.02
C ASP A 255 -0.20 -8.64 -9.57
N PRO A 256 0.43 -9.38 -10.51
CA PRO A 256 1.38 -10.44 -10.17
C PRO A 256 2.74 -9.92 -9.67
N PHE A 257 3.03 -8.63 -9.78
CA PHE A 257 4.26 -8.01 -9.27
C PHE A 257 3.89 -6.75 -8.49
N SER A 258 3.01 -6.95 -7.50
CA SER A 258 2.23 -5.87 -6.89
C SER A 258 3.02 -4.82 -6.14
N GLY A 259 4.24 -5.11 -5.67
CA GLY A 259 5.03 -4.15 -4.91
C GLY A 259 4.23 -3.57 -3.75
N SER A 260 4.02 -2.25 -3.73
CA SER A 260 3.21 -1.54 -2.72
C SER A 260 1.70 -1.54 -2.99
N GLY A 261 1.21 -2.24 -4.01
CA GLY A 261 -0.22 -2.41 -4.26
C GLY A 261 -0.90 -1.24 -4.98
N HIS A 262 -0.16 -0.25 -5.49
CA HIS A 262 -0.75 0.97 -6.09
C HIS A 262 -1.75 0.70 -7.21
N PHE A 263 -1.50 -0.30 -8.07
CA PHE A 263 -2.48 -0.66 -9.10
C PHE A 263 -3.80 -1.17 -8.52
N LEU A 264 -3.75 -1.86 -7.36
CA LEU A 264 -4.94 -2.37 -6.69
C LEU A 264 -5.71 -1.25 -5.98
N SER A 265 -5.01 -0.37 -5.25
CA SER A 265 -5.65 0.76 -4.57
C SER A 265 -6.21 1.77 -5.56
N LYS A 266 -5.52 2.04 -6.67
CA LYS A 266 -6.05 2.90 -7.75
C LYS A 266 -7.25 2.28 -8.47
N SER A 267 -7.23 0.96 -8.69
CA SER A 267 -8.40 0.27 -9.25
C SER A 267 -9.61 0.37 -8.32
N LEU A 268 -9.39 0.28 -7.00
CA LEU A 268 -10.43 0.47 -6.00
C LEU A 268 -10.98 1.90 -6.03
N GLU A 269 -10.11 2.91 -5.98
CA GLU A 269 -10.49 4.32 -6.07
C GLU A 269 -11.32 4.62 -7.32
N PHE A 270 -10.87 4.11 -8.48
CA PHE A 270 -11.59 4.28 -9.75
C PHE A 270 -12.99 3.67 -9.68
N VAL A 271 -13.11 2.42 -9.22
CA VAL A 271 -14.40 1.73 -9.18
C VAL A 271 -15.35 2.41 -8.20
N GLU A 272 -14.87 2.86 -7.04
CA GLU A 272 -15.69 3.63 -6.11
C GLU A 272 -16.16 4.95 -6.72
N ARG A 273 -15.25 5.70 -7.35
CA ARG A 273 -15.56 6.99 -7.97
C ARG A 273 -16.60 6.87 -9.09
N GLU A 274 -16.45 5.89 -9.97
CA GLU A 274 -17.30 5.74 -11.16
C GLU A 274 -18.62 5.02 -10.88
N TYR A 275 -18.65 4.10 -9.91
CA TYR A 275 -19.77 3.16 -9.74
C TYR A 275 -20.49 3.24 -8.39
N SER A 276 -20.02 4.02 -7.41
CA SER A 276 -20.66 4.10 -6.08
C SER A 276 -22.12 4.53 -6.09
N THR A 277 -22.54 5.37 -7.05
CA THR A 277 -23.93 5.85 -7.14
C THR A 277 -24.83 4.96 -7.99
N SER A 278 -24.25 4.13 -8.86
CA SER A 278 -24.98 3.32 -9.85
C SER A 278 -25.02 1.83 -9.50
N THR A 279 -24.31 1.42 -8.46
CA THR A 279 -24.11 0.01 -8.09
C THR A 279 -24.58 -0.23 -6.68
N ASP A 280 -25.19 -1.39 -6.45
CA ASP A 280 -25.64 -1.80 -5.12
C ASP A 280 -24.47 -1.97 -4.14
N ASP A 281 -24.71 -1.61 -2.88
CA ASP A 281 -23.72 -1.71 -1.79
C ASP A 281 -23.16 -3.13 -1.64
N TYR A 282 -23.97 -4.18 -1.89
CA TYR A 282 -23.50 -5.56 -1.84
C TYR A 282 -22.47 -5.85 -2.93
N VAL A 283 -22.68 -5.37 -4.15
CA VAL A 283 -21.75 -5.59 -5.27
C VAL A 283 -20.45 -4.82 -5.03
N MET A 284 -20.53 -3.60 -4.50
CA MET A 284 -19.34 -2.83 -4.12
C MET A 284 -18.56 -3.52 -3.00
N HIS A 285 -19.26 -4.05 -1.99
CA HIS A 285 -18.65 -4.85 -0.93
C HIS A 285 -17.98 -6.11 -1.50
N GLN A 286 -18.64 -6.85 -2.41
CA GLN A 286 -18.05 -8.02 -3.05
C GLN A 286 -16.77 -7.67 -3.81
N PHE A 287 -16.76 -6.55 -4.55
CA PHE A 287 -15.59 -6.09 -5.27
C PHE A 287 -14.41 -5.82 -4.33
N LYS A 288 -14.62 -5.02 -3.28
CA LYS A 288 -13.61 -4.73 -2.25
C LYS A 288 -13.04 -6.00 -1.63
N MET A 289 -13.91 -6.93 -1.26
CA MET A 289 -13.52 -8.09 -0.47
C MET A 289 -12.86 -9.20 -1.31
N PHE A 290 -13.27 -9.38 -2.57
CA PHE A 290 -12.94 -10.60 -3.34
C PHE A 290 -12.37 -10.35 -4.72
N HIS A 291 -12.43 -9.14 -5.28
CA HIS A 291 -12.06 -8.91 -6.68
C HIS A 291 -10.66 -8.33 -6.90
N LEU A 292 -9.98 -7.87 -5.85
CA LEU A 292 -8.63 -7.29 -5.93
C LEU A 292 -7.59 -8.28 -5.39
N HIS A 293 -6.65 -8.69 -6.24
CA HIS A 293 -5.62 -9.69 -5.91
C HIS A 293 -4.21 -9.18 -6.22
N GLY A 294 -3.25 -9.52 -5.36
CA GLY A 294 -1.84 -9.20 -5.57
C GLY A 294 -0.94 -10.41 -5.35
N ILE A 295 0.23 -10.41 -5.98
CA ILE A 295 1.35 -11.30 -5.64
C ILE A 295 2.60 -10.44 -5.49
N GLU A 296 3.36 -10.65 -4.42
CA GLU A 296 4.63 -9.95 -4.18
C GLU A 296 5.57 -10.82 -3.36
N LYS A 297 6.83 -10.90 -3.79
CA LYS A 297 7.84 -11.77 -3.18
C LYS A 297 8.41 -11.19 -1.88
N SER A 298 8.52 -9.86 -1.77
CA SER A 298 9.09 -9.17 -0.62
C SER A 298 8.06 -9.07 0.51
N PRO A 299 8.34 -9.65 1.69
CA PRO A 299 7.45 -9.54 2.85
C PRO A 299 7.15 -8.09 3.25
N ARG A 300 8.16 -7.21 3.19
CA ARG A 300 8.01 -5.78 3.47
C ARG A 300 7.04 -5.11 2.50
N MET A 301 7.16 -5.41 1.20
CA MET A 301 6.29 -4.81 0.20
C MET A 301 4.85 -5.30 0.36
N VAL A 302 4.65 -6.58 0.68
CA VAL A 302 3.34 -7.10 1.04
C VAL A 302 2.76 -6.37 2.25
N ARG A 303 3.56 -6.08 3.29
CA ARG A 303 3.11 -5.28 4.45
C ARG A 303 2.67 -3.88 4.04
N ILE A 304 3.45 -3.20 3.23
CA ILE A 304 3.13 -1.85 2.72
C ILE A 304 1.85 -1.90 1.88
N ALA A 305 1.73 -2.86 0.97
CA ALA A 305 0.57 -3.01 0.10
C ALA A 305 -0.70 -3.33 0.88
N MET A 306 -0.62 -4.23 1.85
CA MET A 306 -1.75 -4.52 2.74
C MET A 306 -2.14 -3.30 3.58
N THR A 307 -1.17 -2.48 4.01
CA THR A 307 -1.44 -1.25 4.75
C THR A 307 -2.13 -0.22 3.86
N ASP A 308 -1.65 -0.02 2.63
CA ASP A 308 -2.27 0.87 1.64
C ASP A 308 -3.70 0.43 1.34
N MET A 309 -3.90 -0.85 1.07
CA MET A 309 -5.22 -1.41 0.80
C MET A 309 -6.17 -1.33 2.01
N LEU A 310 -5.66 -1.52 3.22
CA LEU A 310 -6.42 -1.36 4.46
C LEU A 310 -6.88 0.09 4.66
N ILE A 311 -6.01 1.06 4.33
CA ILE A 311 -6.33 2.49 4.31
C ILE A 311 -7.45 2.78 3.31
N HIS A 312 -7.48 2.09 2.17
CA HIS A 312 -8.56 2.21 1.17
C HIS A 312 -9.81 1.37 1.50
N ASP A 313 -9.91 0.81 2.71
CA ASP A 313 -11.06 0.01 3.17
C ASP A 313 -11.39 -1.21 2.29
N ASP A 314 -10.37 -1.87 1.73
CA ASP A 314 -10.54 -3.13 0.99
C ASP A 314 -10.98 -4.30 1.90
N GLY A 315 -10.78 -4.15 3.20
CA GLY A 315 -11.19 -5.07 4.27
C GLY A 315 -10.47 -6.42 4.31
N HIS A 316 -9.74 -6.85 3.27
CA HIS A 316 -9.32 -8.25 3.14
C HIS A 316 -8.02 -8.49 2.39
N SER A 317 -7.41 -7.50 1.74
CA SER A 317 -6.14 -7.57 0.97
C SER A 317 -5.74 -8.98 0.54
N ASN A 318 -6.30 -9.47 -0.58
CA ASN A 318 -5.98 -10.77 -1.19
C ASN A 318 -4.59 -10.74 -1.86
N ILE A 319 -3.58 -10.28 -1.13
CA ILE A 319 -2.19 -10.13 -1.56
C ILE A 319 -1.43 -11.35 -1.07
N ARG A 320 -0.67 -12.00 -1.97
CA ARG A 320 0.04 -13.26 -1.75
C ARG A 320 1.53 -13.01 -1.59
N ASN A 321 2.11 -13.33 -0.43
CA ASN A 321 3.56 -13.28 -0.25
C ASN A 321 4.23 -14.54 -0.85
N THR A 322 4.55 -14.47 -2.13
CA THR A 322 5.19 -15.55 -2.90
C THR A 322 5.80 -15.00 -4.19
N ASP A 323 6.60 -15.81 -4.88
CA ASP A 323 7.13 -15.45 -6.19
C ASP A 323 6.13 -15.85 -7.29
N ALA A 324 5.63 -14.85 -8.02
CA ALA A 324 4.66 -14.97 -9.11
C ALA A 324 5.11 -15.91 -10.24
N LEU A 325 6.41 -16.16 -10.38
CA LEU A 325 6.93 -17.04 -11.42
C LEU A 325 6.88 -18.53 -11.03
N LEU A 326 6.59 -18.88 -9.77
CA LEU A 326 6.46 -20.27 -9.31
C LEU A 326 5.29 -21.01 -9.97
N THR A 327 5.30 -22.34 -9.88
CA THR A 327 4.23 -23.22 -10.37
C THR A 327 2.91 -22.95 -9.64
N PHE A 328 1.79 -23.20 -10.32
CA PHE A 328 0.45 -22.91 -9.81
C PHE A 328 0.07 -23.69 -8.54
N ASP A 329 0.76 -24.80 -8.24
CA ASP A 329 0.62 -25.54 -6.97
C ASP A 329 0.94 -24.69 -5.73
N ASN A 330 1.67 -23.57 -5.91
CA ASN A 330 1.98 -22.62 -4.82
C ASN A 330 0.85 -21.61 -4.55
N TYR A 331 -0.25 -21.67 -5.29
CA TYR A 331 -1.41 -20.77 -5.20
C TYR A 331 -2.67 -21.59 -4.97
N PRO A 332 -2.89 -22.12 -3.75
CA PRO A 332 -3.97 -23.08 -3.48
C PRO A 332 -5.37 -22.52 -3.69
N ASP A 333 -5.50 -21.20 -3.79
CA ASP A 333 -6.73 -20.45 -3.98
C ASP A 333 -6.89 -19.85 -5.39
N ILE A 334 -5.85 -19.95 -6.24
CA ILE A 334 -5.90 -19.61 -7.67
C ILE A 334 -5.87 -20.93 -8.43
N LEU A 335 -7.05 -21.52 -8.61
CA LEU A 335 -7.19 -22.83 -9.23
C LEU A 335 -7.42 -22.74 -10.74
N ALA A 336 -6.87 -23.72 -11.47
CA ALA A 336 -7.16 -23.94 -12.87
C ALA A 336 -8.64 -24.30 -13.09
N LEU A 337 -9.19 -23.90 -14.23
CA LEU A 337 -10.55 -24.26 -14.61
C LEU A 337 -10.71 -25.79 -14.71
N PRO A 338 -11.80 -26.37 -14.18
CA PRO A 338 -12.03 -27.82 -14.25
C PRO A 338 -12.06 -28.32 -15.69
N GLY A 339 -11.26 -29.36 -15.99
CA GLY A 339 -11.21 -30.00 -17.31
C GLY A 339 -10.17 -29.42 -18.28
N ASP A 340 -9.28 -28.53 -17.84
CA ASP A 340 -8.14 -28.07 -18.64
C ASP A 340 -6.91 -28.97 -18.47
N ASP A 341 -6.51 -29.64 -19.55
CA ASP A 341 -5.29 -30.45 -19.62
C ASP A 341 -4.01 -29.59 -19.44
N ASN A 342 -4.08 -28.27 -19.64
CA ASN A 342 -2.94 -27.35 -19.55
C ASN A 342 -2.64 -26.85 -18.13
N GLN A 343 -3.55 -27.06 -17.16
CA GLN A 343 -3.41 -26.64 -15.75
C GLN A 343 -3.17 -25.12 -15.56
N GLU A 344 -3.60 -24.26 -16.50
CA GLU A 344 -3.48 -22.80 -16.35
C GLU A 344 -4.71 -22.22 -15.60
N PRO A 345 -4.54 -21.19 -14.75
CA PRO A 345 -5.66 -20.59 -14.02
C PRO A 345 -6.74 -20.00 -14.93
N GLU A 346 -6.34 -19.12 -15.88
CA GLU A 346 -7.27 -18.36 -16.72
C GLU A 346 -8.47 -17.76 -15.96
N ILE A 347 -8.24 -17.11 -14.81
CA ILE A 347 -9.31 -16.63 -13.91
C ILE A 347 -9.50 -15.11 -13.90
N PHE A 348 -8.47 -14.33 -14.22
CA PHE A 348 -8.50 -12.87 -14.06
C PHE A 348 -9.01 -12.18 -15.32
N ASP A 349 -9.87 -11.18 -15.14
CA ASP A 349 -10.42 -10.37 -16.24
C ASP A 349 -9.44 -9.26 -16.63
N ILE A 350 -8.72 -8.72 -15.63
CA ILE A 350 -7.79 -7.61 -15.81
C ILE A 350 -6.49 -7.89 -15.05
N ILE A 351 -5.37 -7.59 -15.70
CA ILE A 351 -4.06 -7.50 -15.06
C ILE A 351 -3.47 -6.12 -15.26
N PHE A 352 -3.04 -5.51 -14.16
CA PHE A 352 -2.20 -4.32 -14.14
C PHE A 352 -0.87 -4.68 -13.49
N THR A 353 0.28 -4.34 -14.10
CA THR A 353 1.55 -4.71 -13.48
C THR A 353 2.77 -3.96 -13.98
N ASN A 354 3.81 -3.93 -13.16
CA ASN A 354 5.15 -3.45 -13.50
C ASN A 354 6.20 -4.47 -13.02
N PRO A 355 6.59 -5.45 -13.87
CA PRO A 355 7.53 -6.50 -13.46
C PRO A 355 8.94 -5.91 -13.24
N PRO A 356 9.78 -6.55 -12.40
CA PRO A 356 11.13 -6.06 -12.15
C PRO A 356 12.02 -6.12 -13.40
N PHE A 357 12.86 -5.09 -13.60
CA PHE A 357 13.66 -4.94 -14.81
C PHE A 357 15.07 -5.55 -14.75
N GLY A 358 15.60 -5.90 -15.92
CA GLY A 358 17.04 -6.05 -16.16
C GLY A 358 17.68 -7.34 -15.66
N SER A 359 16.89 -8.24 -15.04
CA SER A 359 17.37 -9.55 -14.62
C SER A 359 17.28 -10.55 -15.77
N LEU A 360 18.41 -11.18 -16.11
CA LEU A 360 18.47 -12.26 -17.09
C LEU A 360 18.27 -13.61 -16.40
N MET A 361 17.21 -14.32 -16.80
CA MET A 361 16.92 -15.66 -16.34
C MET A 361 17.61 -16.67 -17.24
N ARG A 362 18.36 -17.59 -16.62
CA ARG A 362 18.99 -18.72 -17.32
C ARG A 362 18.01 -19.89 -17.45
N GLU A 363 18.27 -20.78 -18.39
CA GLU A 363 17.37 -21.88 -18.74
C GLU A 363 17.08 -22.84 -17.57
N ASP A 364 18.08 -23.13 -16.75
CA ASP A 364 18.00 -23.96 -15.54
C ASP A 364 17.06 -23.34 -14.49
N ALA A 365 17.23 -22.04 -14.19
CA ALA A 365 16.35 -21.32 -13.29
C ALA A 365 14.89 -21.29 -13.81
N ARG A 366 14.70 -21.06 -15.12
CA ARG A 366 13.36 -21.05 -15.73
C ARG A 366 12.64 -22.39 -15.57
N LYS A 367 13.35 -23.52 -15.73
CA LYS A 367 12.79 -24.87 -15.56
C LYS A 367 12.35 -25.15 -14.12
N MET A 368 12.94 -24.47 -13.12
CA MET A 368 12.57 -24.59 -11.72
C MET A 368 11.38 -23.69 -11.32
N LEU A 369 11.20 -22.55 -12.00
CA LEU A 369 10.13 -21.60 -11.71
C LEU A 369 8.77 -22.11 -12.22
N GLY A 370 8.70 -22.62 -13.44
CA GLY A 370 7.44 -23.14 -13.97
C GLY A 370 7.47 -23.57 -15.43
N ARG A 371 6.28 -23.91 -15.95
CA ARG A 371 6.08 -24.26 -17.35
C ARG A 371 5.95 -22.98 -18.19
N PHE A 372 7.08 -22.55 -18.74
CA PHE A 372 7.17 -21.40 -19.65
C PHE A 372 7.54 -21.85 -21.06
N THR A 373 6.77 -21.42 -22.05
CA THR A 373 6.96 -21.66 -23.48
C THR A 373 7.60 -20.46 -24.20
N ILE A 374 7.52 -19.27 -23.60
CA ILE A 374 8.03 -18.03 -24.19
C ILE A 374 9.55 -18.09 -24.39
N GLY A 375 10.00 -17.50 -25.49
CA GLY A 375 11.41 -17.46 -25.87
C GLY A 375 11.99 -18.75 -26.46
N GLY A 376 11.19 -19.83 -26.56
CA GLY A 376 11.58 -21.07 -27.26
C GLY A 376 12.88 -21.67 -26.74
N LYS A 377 13.85 -21.90 -27.65
CA LYS A 377 15.17 -22.51 -27.34
C LYS A 377 16.24 -21.52 -26.83
N LYS A 378 15.86 -20.30 -26.46
CA LYS A 378 16.83 -19.31 -25.92
C LYS A 378 17.40 -19.79 -24.57
N LYS A 379 18.72 -19.74 -24.44
CA LYS A 379 19.45 -20.10 -23.21
C LYS A 379 19.24 -19.10 -22.06
N SER A 380 18.93 -17.86 -22.40
CA SER A 380 18.61 -16.82 -21.43
C SER A 380 17.55 -15.88 -21.99
N LEU A 381 16.66 -15.43 -21.10
CA LEU A 381 15.57 -14.51 -21.40
C LEU A 381 15.50 -13.42 -20.32
N PRO A 382 15.11 -12.19 -20.69
CA PRO A 382 14.75 -11.17 -19.71
C PRO A 382 13.57 -11.64 -18.84
N LEU A 383 13.58 -11.33 -17.55
CA LEU A 383 12.52 -11.71 -16.61
C LEU A 383 11.14 -11.19 -17.05
N GLU A 384 11.11 -10.01 -17.65
CA GLU A 384 9.90 -9.36 -18.18
C GLU A 384 9.22 -10.21 -19.27
N ALA A 385 9.98 -11.04 -19.99
CA ALA A 385 9.39 -11.99 -20.93
C ALA A 385 8.63 -13.10 -20.19
N LEU A 386 9.18 -13.63 -19.09
CA LEU A 386 8.47 -14.62 -18.26
C LEU A 386 7.26 -13.99 -17.57
N ALA A 387 7.37 -12.73 -17.15
CA ALA A 387 6.25 -11.98 -16.60
C ALA A 387 5.09 -11.84 -17.60
N LEU A 388 5.38 -11.55 -18.88
CA LEU A 388 4.38 -11.50 -19.95
C LEU A 388 3.63 -12.82 -20.11
N GLU A 389 4.37 -13.94 -20.15
CA GLU A 389 3.73 -15.26 -20.22
C GLU A 389 2.90 -15.55 -18.97
N ARG A 390 3.43 -15.28 -17.78
CA ARG A 390 2.71 -15.47 -16.52
C ARG A 390 1.40 -14.67 -16.48
N CYS A 391 1.41 -13.41 -16.93
CA CYS A 391 0.20 -12.60 -17.05
C CYS A 391 -0.81 -13.25 -18.02
N CYS A 392 -0.34 -13.75 -19.17
CA CYS A 392 -1.19 -14.45 -20.14
C CYS A 392 -1.82 -15.72 -19.53
N GLN A 393 -1.09 -16.49 -18.70
CA GLN A 393 -1.62 -17.71 -18.07
C GLN A 393 -2.65 -17.41 -16.97
N PHE A 394 -2.54 -16.26 -16.29
CA PHE A 394 -3.52 -15.81 -15.31
C PHE A 394 -4.80 -15.23 -15.93
N LEU A 395 -4.68 -14.59 -17.10
CA LEU A 395 -5.80 -13.95 -17.78
C LEU A 395 -6.78 -14.97 -18.37
N LYS A 396 -8.08 -14.69 -18.20
CA LYS A 396 -9.13 -15.28 -19.02
C LYS A 396 -8.94 -14.91 -20.48
N LYS A 397 -9.49 -15.72 -21.37
CA LYS A 397 -9.69 -15.35 -22.77
C LYS A 397 -10.47 -14.04 -22.87
N GLY A 398 -10.03 -13.12 -23.72
CA GLY A 398 -10.59 -11.77 -23.82
C GLY A 398 -10.15 -10.81 -22.71
N GLY A 399 -9.45 -11.29 -21.68
CA GLY A 399 -8.96 -10.47 -20.56
C GLY A 399 -7.94 -9.41 -20.99
N LYS A 400 -7.87 -8.34 -20.21
CA LYS A 400 -7.09 -7.13 -20.52
C LYS A 400 -5.82 -7.08 -19.69
N LEU A 401 -4.72 -6.64 -20.30
CA LEU A 401 -3.42 -6.45 -19.66
C LEU A 401 -2.94 -5.03 -19.88
N ALA A 402 -2.56 -4.33 -18.81
CA ALA A 402 -1.74 -3.13 -18.86
C ALA A 402 -0.42 -3.42 -18.13
N ILE A 403 0.69 -3.31 -18.86
CA ILE A 403 2.02 -3.70 -18.37
C ILE A 403 3.09 -2.68 -18.76
N VAL A 404 3.93 -2.31 -17.80
CA VAL A 404 5.12 -1.49 -18.05
C VAL A 404 6.25 -2.39 -18.56
N LEU A 405 6.84 -2.04 -19.70
CA LEU A 405 7.95 -2.78 -20.29
C LEU A 405 9.09 -1.85 -20.70
N PRO A 406 10.36 -2.27 -20.59
CA PRO A 406 11.47 -1.56 -21.22
C PRO A 406 11.31 -1.51 -22.76
N ASP A 407 11.67 -0.39 -23.38
CA ASP A 407 11.60 -0.22 -24.84
C ASP A 407 12.43 -1.29 -25.58
N GLY A 408 13.48 -1.80 -24.94
CA GLY A 408 14.28 -2.91 -25.45
C GLY A 408 13.48 -4.18 -25.72
N ASN A 409 12.44 -4.47 -24.92
CA ASN A 409 11.55 -5.62 -25.12
C ASN A 409 10.73 -5.46 -26.42
N LEU A 410 10.38 -4.22 -26.77
CA LEU A 410 9.60 -3.89 -27.95
C LEU A 410 10.45 -3.77 -29.22
N ALA A 411 11.70 -3.31 -29.11
CA ALA A 411 12.53 -2.98 -30.28
C ALA A 411 13.64 -4.01 -30.59
N ASN A 412 14.31 -4.57 -29.58
CA ASN A 412 15.57 -5.29 -29.82
C ASN A 412 15.37 -6.58 -30.61
N SER A 413 16.26 -6.88 -31.56
CA SER A 413 16.17 -8.09 -32.39
C SER A 413 16.34 -9.39 -31.59
N ASN A 414 17.12 -9.35 -30.50
CA ASN A 414 17.35 -10.50 -29.62
C ASN A 414 16.09 -10.98 -28.87
N VAL A 415 15.03 -10.18 -28.79
CA VAL A 415 13.74 -10.54 -28.16
C VAL A 415 12.63 -10.74 -29.20
N GLN A 416 12.95 -10.84 -30.50
CA GLN A 416 11.94 -11.10 -31.55
C GLN A 416 11.10 -12.35 -31.28
N VAL A 417 11.69 -13.42 -30.72
CA VAL A 417 10.96 -14.64 -30.37
C VAL A 417 9.89 -14.38 -29.32
N VAL A 418 10.14 -13.47 -28.38
CA VAL A 418 9.17 -13.04 -27.36
C VAL A 418 8.02 -12.28 -28.02
N ARG A 419 8.33 -11.35 -28.95
CA ARG A 419 7.30 -10.62 -29.70
C ARG A 419 6.43 -11.52 -30.58
N ASN A 420 7.03 -12.50 -31.25
CA ASN A 420 6.27 -13.46 -32.05
C ASN A 420 5.29 -14.25 -31.17
N TRP A 421 5.78 -14.80 -30.05
CA TRP A 421 4.93 -15.49 -29.08
C TRP A 421 3.82 -14.57 -28.54
N LEU A 422 4.14 -13.30 -28.25
CA LEU A 422 3.17 -12.34 -27.75
C LEU A 422 2.09 -12.04 -28.78
N LEU A 423 2.46 -11.85 -30.05
CA LEU A 423 1.51 -11.63 -31.15
C LEU A 423 0.69 -12.89 -31.49
N ASP A 424 1.19 -14.08 -31.17
CA ASP A 424 0.43 -15.33 -31.31
C ASP A 424 -0.68 -15.43 -30.28
N ASN A 425 -0.44 -15.03 -29.02
CA ASN A 425 -1.35 -15.23 -27.88
C ASN A 425 -2.19 -14.00 -27.49
N MET A 426 -1.68 -12.79 -27.76
CA MET A 426 -2.26 -11.52 -27.33
C MET A 426 -2.45 -10.57 -28.51
N MET A 427 -3.38 -9.62 -28.37
CA MET A 427 -3.59 -8.50 -29.29
C MET A 427 -2.98 -7.24 -28.68
N LEU A 428 -2.08 -6.56 -29.40
CA LEU A 428 -1.51 -5.30 -28.93
C LEU A 428 -2.49 -4.16 -29.23
N LYS A 429 -3.19 -3.67 -28.20
CA LYS A 429 -4.25 -2.67 -28.33
C LYS A 429 -3.70 -1.24 -28.27
N GLY A 430 -2.66 -1.00 -27.47
CA GLY A 430 -2.02 0.31 -27.42
C GLY A 430 -0.63 0.33 -26.78
N VAL A 431 0.15 1.37 -27.09
CA VAL A 431 1.48 1.63 -26.51
C VAL A 431 1.60 3.12 -26.20
N ILE A 432 1.99 3.43 -24.97
CA ILE A 432 2.37 4.78 -24.55
C ILE A 432 3.88 4.78 -24.30
N SER A 433 4.64 5.49 -25.12
CA SER A 433 6.08 5.70 -24.88
C SER A 433 6.23 6.72 -23.77
N LEU A 434 6.90 6.34 -22.68
CA LEU A 434 7.07 7.18 -21.50
C LEU A 434 8.36 8.03 -21.61
N PRO A 435 8.38 9.23 -21.01
CA PRO A 435 9.61 10.00 -20.88
C PRO A 435 10.69 9.24 -20.11
N SER A 436 11.97 9.48 -20.42
CA SER A 436 13.10 8.82 -19.74
C SER A 436 13.19 9.18 -18.24
N GLU A 437 12.68 10.34 -17.87
CA GLU A 437 12.60 10.84 -16.50
C GLU A 437 11.57 10.10 -15.64
N THR A 438 10.63 9.34 -16.22
CA THR A 438 9.50 8.72 -15.51
C THR A 438 9.92 7.95 -14.27
N PHE A 439 10.93 7.11 -14.40
CA PHE A 439 11.42 6.29 -13.30
C PHE A 439 12.74 6.80 -12.70
N SER A 440 13.22 7.97 -13.14
CA SER A 440 14.49 8.55 -12.68
C SER A 440 14.49 8.88 -11.19
N PRO A 441 13.43 9.48 -10.59
CA PRO A 441 13.34 9.69 -9.15
C PRO A 441 13.36 8.41 -8.31
N TYR A 442 13.09 7.27 -8.97
CA TYR A 442 13.03 5.94 -8.38
C TYR A 442 14.31 5.13 -8.67
N GLY A 443 15.30 5.73 -9.33
CA GLY A 443 16.65 5.19 -9.48
C GLY A 443 16.97 4.55 -10.84
N THR A 444 16.11 4.66 -11.86
CA THR A 444 16.39 4.10 -13.20
C THR A 444 16.12 5.10 -14.32
N THR A 445 17.04 5.16 -15.29
CA THR A 445 16.94 5.96 -16.51
C THR A 445 16.51 5.13 -17.73
N THR A 446 16.16 3.86 -17.51
CA THR A 446 15.71 2.97 -18.58
C THR A 446 14.45 3.52 -19.22
N LYS A 447 14.49 3.73 -20.54
CA LYS A 447 13.30 4.12 -21.30
C LYS A 447 12.30 2.97 -21.34
N THR A 448 11.06 3.27 -20.97
CA THR A 448 9.98 2.31 -20.80
C THR A 448 8.73 2.76 -21.54
N SER A 449 7.81 1.82 -21.75
CA SER A 449 6.51 2.05 -22.36
C SER A 449 5.43 1.34 -21.56
N LEU A 450 4.27 1.99 -21.40
CA LEU A 450 3.06 1.35 -20.88
C LEU A 450 2.31 0.70 -22.06
N CYS A 451 2.18 -0.61 -22.02
CA CYS A 451 1.61 -1.40 -23.11
C CYS A 451 0.26 -2.01 -22.70
N PHE A 452 -0.70 -1.96 -23.61
CA PHE A 452 -2.04 -2.51 -23.45
C PHE A 452 -2.23 -3.70 -24.37
N PHE A 453 -2.60 -4.85 -23.80
CA PHE A 453 -2.88 -6.06 -24.54
C PHE A 453 -4.24 -6.65 -24.18
N GLN A 454 -4.78 -7.45 -25.08
CA GLN A 454 -5.96 -8.27 -24.83
C GLN A 454 -5.68 -9.73 -25.19
N LYS A 455 -5.99 -10.67 -24.30
CA LYS A 455 -5.80 -12.10 -24.56
C LYS A 455 -6.77 -12.59 -25.64
N LYS A 456 -6.29 -13.32 -26.64
CA LYS A 456 -7.14 -13.84 -27.72
C LYS A 456 -8.11 -14.91 -27.23
N THR A 457 -9.31 -14.94 -27.80
CA THR A 457 -10.35 -15.93 -27.47
C THR A 457 -10.24 -17.23 -28.28
N GLY A 458 -9.70 -17.16 -29.50
CA GLY A 458 -9.61 -18.31 -30.43
C GLY A 458 -8.20 -18.88 -30.64
N LYS A 459 -8.14 -20.16 -31.05
CA LYS A 459 -6.89 -20.87 -31.43
C LYS A 459 -6.35 -20.51 -32.83
N LYS A 460 -7.04 -19.67 -33.59
CA LYS A 460 -6.61 -19.34 -34.95
C LYS A 460 -5.35 -18.48 -34.89
N LYS A 461 -4.26 -19.01 -35.46
CA LYS A 461 -3.15 -18.22 -36.00
C LYS A 461 -3.69 -17.38 -37.16
N ASN A 462 -4.53 -16.38 -36.87
CA ASN A 462 -4.93 -15.43 -37.90
C ASN A 462 -3.73 -14.50 -38.13
N ASP A 463 -2.99 -14.77 -39.20
CA ASP A 463 -1.97 -13.89 -39.76
C ASP A 463 -2.54 -12.51 -40.17
N GLN A 464 -3.86 -12.38 -40.22
CA GLN A 464 -4.54 -11.10 -40.41
C GLN A 464 -4.83 -10.45 -39.05
N ARG A 465 -4.00 -9.44 -38.73
CA ARG A 465 -4.26 -8.50 -37.64
C ARG A 465 -5.43 -7.59 -38.05
N ASP A 466 -6.65 -8.05 -37.79
CA ASP A 466 -7.86 -7.24 -38.02
C ASP A 466 -8.17 -6.32 -36.83
N TYR A 467 -7.13 -5.81 -36.17
CA TYR A 467 -7.25 -4.88 -35.05
C TYR A 467 -6.25 -3.74 -35.21
N LYS A 468 -6.64 -2.54 -34.77
CA LYS A 468 -5.77 -1.37 -34.73
C LYS A 468 -4.97 -1.34 -33.43
N THR A 469 -3.76 -0.83 -33.51
CA THR A 469 -2.93 -0.53 -32.33
C THR A 469 -2.80 0.98 -32.19
N CYS A 470 -3.16 1.52 -31.03
CA CYS A 470 -3.02 2.93 -30.72
C CYS A 470 -1.60 3.24 -30.22
N PHE A 471 -0.98 4.33 -30.68
CA PHE A 471 0.31 4.79 -30.18
C PHE A 471 0.19 6.21 -29.65
N TYR A 472 0.79 6.45 -28.49
CA TYR A 472 0.92 7.78 -27.90
C TYR A 472 2.35 7.98 -27.41
N LYS A 473 2.91 9.16 -27.62
CA LYS A 473 4.20 9.56 -27.04
C LYS A 473 3.91 10.59 -25.97
N LEU A 474 4.18 10.23 -24.73
CA LEU A 474 4.02 11.13 -23.59
C LEU A 474 5.33 11.89 -23.41
N ASP A 475 5.27 13.22 -23.37
CA ASP A 475 6.44 14.09 -23.25
C ASP A 475 6.54 14.74 -21.87
N ASN A 476 5.42 14.95 -21.17
CA ASN A 476 5.43 15.53 -19.82
C ASN A 476 4.49 14.79 -18.86
N ILE A 477 5.08 14.08 -17.90
CA ILE A 477 4.36 13.38 -16.82
C ILE A 477 3.96 14.30 -15.66
N GLY A 478 4.49 15.52 -15.58
CA GLY A 478 4.21 16.46 -14.48
C GLY A 478 5.32 16.59 -13.44
N TYR A 479 6.48 15.96 -13.65
CA TYR A 479 7.69 16.17 -12.85
C TYR A 479 8.97 15.97 -13.67
N ASP A 480 10.09 16.48 -13.17
CA ASP A 480 11.42 16.33 -13.79
C ASP A 480 12.19 15.10 -13.28
N ALA A 481 13.39 14.83 -13.82
CA ALA A 481 14.21 13.68 -13.42
C ALA A 481 14.61 13.67 -11.92
N THR A 482 14.48 14.78 -11.21
CA THR A 482 14.71 14.90 -9.76
C THR A 482 13.45 14.66 -8.92
N GLY A 483 12.30 14.52 -9.57
CA GLY A 483 11.00 14.36 -8.94
C GLY A 483 10.36 15.67 -8.50
N ARG A 484 10.85 16.82 -9.00
CA ARG A 484 10.22 18.13 -8.74
C ARG A 484 9.06 18.34 -9.70
N GLU A 485 7.95 18.84 -9.17
CA GLU A 485 6.75 19.14 -9.95
C GLU A 485 7.05 20.09 -11.10
N LYS A 486 6.42 19.80 -12.25
CA LYS A 486 6.53 20.54 -13.50
C LYS A 486 5.12 20.80 -14.02
N THR A 487 4.86 22.04 -14.43
CA THR A 487 3.56 22.42 -15.02
C THR A 487 3.36 21.80 -16.41
N GLY A 488 2.11 21.69 -16.85
CA GLY A 488 1.75 21.19 -18.18
C GLY A 488 1.82 19.67 -18.31
N SER A 489 1.39 18.95 -17.27
CA SER A 489 1.27 17.49 -17.32
C SER A 489 0.27 17.07 -18.41
N GLU A 490 0.68 16.15 -19.27
CA GLU A 490 -0.11 15.59 -20.38
C GLU A 490 -0.91 14.34 -19.95
N ILE A 491 -0.85 13.97 -18.68
CA ILE A 491 -1.47 12.76 -18.14
C ILE A 491 -2.98 12.67 -18.45
N PRO A 492 -3.80 13.71 -18.22
CA PRO A 492 -5.23 13.65 -18.52
C PRO A 492 -5.51 13.51 -20.02
N GLU A 493 -4.79 14.28 -20.85
CA GLU A 493 -4.94 14.27 -22.31
C GLU A 493 -4.55 12.90 -22.89
N CYS A 494 -3.47 12.31 -22.38
CA CYS A 494 -3.02 10.99 -22.74
C CYS A 494 -4.05 9.92 -22.38
N ALA A 495 -4.58 9.94 -21.14
CA ALA A 495 -5.58 8.98 -20.68
C ALA A 495 -6.87 9.10 -21.52
N GLU A 496 -7.34 10.31 -21.80
CA GLU A 496 -8.54 10.54 -22.63
C GLU A 496 -8.33 10.04 -24.07
N TYR A 497 -7.21 10.41 -24.70
CA TYR A 497 -6.88 9.97 -26.05
C TYR A 497 -6.81 8.45 -26.14
N MET A 498 -6.11 7.80 -25.22
CA MET A 498 -5.93 6.35 -25.22
C MET A 498 -7.26 5.63 -24.96
N SER A 499 -8.07 6.11 -24.02
CA SER A 499 -9.39 5.54 -23.71
C SER A 499 -10.35 5.62 -24.90
N LYS A 500 -10.28 6.70 -25.69
CA LYS A 500 -11.13 6.89 -26.86
C LYS A 500 -10.70 6.05 -28.07
N ASN A 501 -9.40 5.80 -28.22
CA ASN A 501 -8.83 5.15 -29.41
C ASN A 501 -8.49 3.67 -29.21
N ILE A 502 -8.44 3.17 -27.98
CA ILE A 502 -8.33 1.74 -27.69
C ILE A 502 -9.73 1.12 -27.70
N GLU A 503 -9.97 0.25 -28.68
CA GLU A 503 -11.20 -0.52 -28.77
C GLU A 503 -10.99 -1.89 -28.12
N TRP A 504 -11.68 -2.23 -27.04
CA TRP A 504 -11.62 -3.57 -26.44
C TRP A 504 -12.61 -4.51 -27.11
N ASP A 505 -12.15 -5.69 -27.53
CA ASP A 505 -13.03 -6.70 -28.12
C ASP A 505 -13.94 -7.25 -27.02
N LYS A 506 -15.20 -7.57 -27.33
CA LYS A 506 -16.09 -8.18 -26.34
C LYS A 506 -15.57 -9.58 -25.99
N ALA A 507 -15.51 -9.89 -24.70
CA ALA A 507 -15.32 -11.26 -24.25
C ALA A 507 -16.53 -12.08 -24.74
N GLU A 508 -16.25 -13.20 -25.43
CA GLU A 508 -17.27 -14.15 -25.92
C GLU A 508 -17.86 -14.99 -24.80
#